data_AF-A0A5N5U667-F1
#
_entry.id   AF-A0A5N5U667-F1
#
_cell.length_a   1.000
_cell.length_b   1.000
_cell.length_c   1.000
_cell.angle_alpha   90.00
_cell.angle_beta   90.00
_cell.angle_gamma   90.00
#
_symmetry.space_group_name_H-M   'P 1'
#
loop_
_entity.id
_entity.type
_entity.pdbx_description
1 polymer ?
#
loop_
_entity_poly.entity_id
_entity_poly.type
_entity_poly.pdbx_seq_one_letter_code
_entity_poly.pdbx_strand_id
1 'polypeptide(L)'
;MVNKAKPVCQTLEELASTAARTRLQSRCFVRRQDIQTNAYKVALFEGLPRDDENTQSPLLSKLASLEIRTIAGMRYARAKTARLTLLYGESPWRIIALSLGFILAVALIYPLNEWLRPADGVPITYTQIAQDPSLFLESLYFSTLTFTTLGMGGYEPLGWGQVIATLNTTFGAILVALLVFVFGRRAAR
;
A
#
# COMPACT_ATOMS: atom_id res chain seq x y z
N MET A 1 44.20 -9.75 -43.16
CA MET A 1 43.55 -9.52 -41.83
C MET A 1 42.06 -9.11 -41.92
N VAL A 2 41.44 -9.07 -43.10
CA VAL A 2 40.06 -8.56 -43.31
C VAL A 2 38.94 -9.58 -43.04
N ASN A 3 39.23 -10.88 -43.03
CA ASN A 3 38.18 -11.92 -42.99
C ASN A 3 37.63 -12.23 -41.58
N LYS A 4 38.15 -11.58 -40.53
CA LYS A 4 37.71 -11.80 -39.13
C LYS A 4 36.72 -10.74 -38.63
N ALA A 5 36.53 -9.64 -39.37
CA ALA A 5 35.65 -8.53 -38.97
C ALA A 5 34.16 -8.80 -39.27
N LYS A 6 33.87 -9.47 -40.38
CA LYS A 6 32.49 -9.79 -40.81
C LYS A 6 31.67 -10.59 -39.78
N PRO A 7 32.19 -11.66 -39.16
CA PRO A 7 31.42 -12.40 -38.16
C PRO A 7 31.19 -11.60 -36.87
N VAL A 8 32.10 -10.69 -36.50
CA VAL A 8 31.95 -9.85 -35.31
C VAL A 8 30.87 -8.79 -35.50
N CYS A 9 30.78 -8.18 -36.68
CA CYS A 9 29.69 -7.26 -36.98
C CYS A 9 28.33 -7.98 -37.02
N GLN A 10 28.28 -9.19 -37.55
CA GLN A 10 27.05 -10.00 -37.58
C GLN A 10 26.59 -10.40 -36.18
N THR A 11 27.50 -10.83 -35.30
CA THR A 11 27.14 -11.15 -33.91
C THR A 11 26.72 -9.92 -33.12
N LEU A 12 27.34 -8.76 -33.37
CA LEU A 12 26.90 -7.49 -32.76
C LEU A 12 25.50 -7.06 -33.24
N GLU A 13 25.19 -7.23 -34.53
CA GLU A 13 23.88 -6.91 -35.10
C GLU A 13 22.78 -7.85 -34.59
N GLU A 14 23.09 -9.13 -34.42
CA GLU A 14 22.18 -10.13 -33.88
C GLU A 14 21.90 -9.91 -32.37
N LEU A 15 22.93 -9.56 -31.60
CA LEU A 15 22.79 -9.19 -30.18
C LEU A 15 22.03 -7.86 -30.02
N ALA A 16 22.33 -6.86 -30.85
CA ALA A 16 21.63 -5.57 -30.82
C ALA A 16 20.16 -5.72 -31.19
N SER A 17 19.84 -6.51 -32.22
CA SER A 17 18.46 -6.73 -32.65
C SER A 17 17.65 -7.55 -31.63
N THR A 18 18.26 -8.56 -31.01
CA THR A 18 17.60 -9.40 -29.99
C THR A 18 17.35 -8.62 -28.69
N ALA A 19 18.35 -7.87 -28.22
CA ALA A 19 18.22 -7.02 -27.03
C ALA A 19 17.27 -5.83 -27.25
N ALA A 20 17.28 -5.23 -28.44
CA ALA A 20 16.36 -4.15 -28.80
C ALA A 20 14.92 -4.65 -28.87
N ARG A 21 14.66 -5.83 -29.45
CA ARG A 21 13.31 -6.40 -29.53
C ARG A 21 12.70 -6.68 -28.17
N THR A 22 13.46 -7.27 -27.24
CA THR A 22 12.96 -7.56 -25.88
C THR A 22 12.67 -6.28 -25.09
N ARG A 23 13.54 -5.27 -25.17
CA ARG A 23 13.30 -3.97 -24.52
C ARG A 23 12.16 -3.18 -25.16
N LEU A 24 11.98 -3.27 -26.47
CA LEU A 24 10.87 -2.63 -27.18
C LEU A 24 9.54 -3.32 -26.88
N GLN A 25 9.52 -4.65 -26.81
CA GLN A 25 8.32 -5.42 -26.44
C GLN A 25 7.87 -5.11 -25.02
N SER A 26 8.79 -5.04 -24.05
CA SER A 26 8.43 -4.68 -22.68
C SER A 26 7.89 -3.26 -22.57
N ARG A 27 8.50 -2.30 -23.29
CA ARG A 27 8.01 -0.91 -23.35
C ARG A 27 6.64 -0.79 -24.05
N CYS A 28 6.44 -1.49 -25.16
CA CYS A 28 5.15 -1.52 -25.85
C CYS A 28 4.05 -2.19 -25.01
N PHE A 29 4.38 -3.23 -24.26
CA PHE A 29 3.44 -3.90 -23.35
C PHE A 29 2.98 -2.95 -22.22
N VAL A 30 3.92 -2.27 -21.56
CA VAL A 30 3.60 -1.27 -20.52
C VAL A 30 2.74 -0.14 -21.08
N ARG A 31 3.08 0.37 -22.28
CA ARG A 31 2.31 1.43 -22.94
C ARG A 31 0.88 0.99 -23.27
N ARG A 32 0.66 -0.28 -23.63
CA ARG A 32 -0.68 -0.83 -23.88
C ARG A 32 -1.52 -0.92 -22.62
N GLN A 33 -0.89 -1.22 -21.48
CA GLN A 33 -1.57 -1.31 -20.19
C GLN A 33 -1.97 0.07 -19.64
N ASP A 34 -1.17 1.11 -19.92
CA ASP A 34 -1.49 2.49 -19.52
C ASP A 34 -2.67 3.09 -20.32
N ILE A 35 -2.80 2.74 -21.61
CA ILE A 35 -3.94 3.19 -22.44
C ILE A 35 -5.26 2.69 -21.87
N GLN A 36 -5.36 1.42 -21.47
CA GLN A 36 -6.58 0.89 -20.86
C GLN A 36 -6.86 1.54 -19.51
N THR A 37 -5.82 1.77 -18.70
CA THR A 37 -5.97 2.38 -17.37
C THR A 37 -6.50 3.81 -17.45
N ASN A 38 -6.01 4.59 -18.42
CA ASN A 38 -6.51 5.96 -18.63
C ASN A 38 -7.92 5.98 -19.22
N ALA A 39 -8.27 5.04 -20.10
CA ALA A 39 -9.64 4.90 -20.62
C ALA A 39 -10.65 4.64 -19.49
N TYR A 40 -10.34 3.78 -18.52
CA TYR A 40 -11.18 3.55 -17.34
C TYR A 40 -11.25 4.76 -16.40
N LYS A 41 -10.16 5.53 -16.25
CA LYS A 41 -10.15 6.75 -15.42
C LYS A 41 -11.02 7.85 -16.02
N VAL A 42 -10.94 8.05 -17.33
CA VAL A 42 -11.77 9.02 -18.07
C VAL A 42 -13.24 8.64 -17.96
N ALA A 43 -13.59 7.37 -18.19
CA ALA A 43 -14.96 6.87 -17.99
C ALA A 43 -15.49 7.03 -16.55
N LEU A 44 -14.61 6.98 -15.54
CA LEU A 44 -14.97 7.13 -14.12
C LEU A 44 -15.12 8.59 -13.69
N PHE A 45 -14.25 9.48 -14.16
CA PHE A 45 -14.24 10.91 -13.77
C PHE A 45 -15.17 11.77 -14.62
N GLU A 46 -15.28 11.45 -15.91
CA GLU A 46 -16.01 12.25 -16.90
C GLU A 46 -17.39 11.64 -17.23
N GLY A 47 -17.66 10.42 -16.73
CA GLY A 47 -18.82 9.62 -17.11
C GLY A 47 -18.57 8.87 -18.43
N LEU A 48 -19.20 7.72 -18.59
CA LEU A 48 -19.11 6.96 -19.84
C LEU A 48 -19.60 7.82 -21.02
N PRO A 49 -18.94 7.79 -22.19
CA PRO A 49 -19.56 8.32 -23.40
C PRO A 49 -20.90 7.60 -23.55
N ARG A 50 -21.94 8.42 -23.63
CA ARG A 50 -23.32 7.99 -23.75
C ARG A 50 -23.50 7.37 -25.14
N ASP A 51 -23.25 6.07 -25.24
CA ASP A 51 -23.75 5.28 -26.36
C ASP A 51 -25.28 5.21 -26.19
N ASP A 52 -25.94 6.15 -26.85
CA ASP A 52 -27.39 6.22 -26.95
C ASP A 52 -27.92 5.00 -27.71
N GLU A 53 -28.39 3.96 -27.01
CA GLU A 53 -29.62 3.27 -27.41
C GLU A 53 -30.25 2.45 -26.25
N ASN A 54 -31.39 2.97 -25.78
CA ASN A 54 -32.53 2.19 -25.29
C ASN A 54 -32.35 1.25 -24.07
N THR A 55 -32.61 1.75 -22.85
CA THR A 55 -33.43 1.05 -21.82
C THR A 55 -33.84 2.05 -20.73
N GLN A 56 -35.15 2.31 -20.65
CA GLN A 56 -35.83 3.08 -19.62
C GLN A 56 -35.67 2.46 -18.24
N SER A 57 -34.85 3.06 -17.37
CA SER A 57 -35.18 3.24 -15.94
C SER A 57 -34.06 4.02 -15.23
N PRO A 58 -34.31 5.25 -14.75
CA PRO A 58 -33.30 6.07 -14.08
C PRO A 58 -32.83 5.52 -12.72
N LEU A 59 -33.53 4.52 -12.17
CA LEU A 59 -33.13 3.82 -10.94
C LEU A 59 -32.13 2.69 -11.21
N LEU A 60 -32.27 1.95 -12.32
CA LEU A 60 -31.31 0.91 -12.68
C LEU A 60 -29.95 1.50 -13.06
N SER A 61 -29.90 2.69 -13.67
CA SER A 61 -28.63 3.38 -13.94
C SER A 61 -27.92 3.85 -12.67
N LYS A 62 -28.67 4.26 -11.64
CA LYS A 62 -28.11 4.59 -10.31
C LYS A 62 -27.59 3.35 -9.58
N LEU A 63 -28.33 2.25 -9.58
CA LEU A 63 -27.87 0.99 -9.01
C LEU A 63 -26.64 0.45 -9.77
N ALA A 64 -26.66 0.50 -11.10
CA ALA A 64 -25.51 0.17 -11.93
C ALA A 64 -24.30 1.06 -11.63
N SER A 65 -24.49 2.37 -11.39
CA SER A 65 -23.39 3.27 -11.01
C SER A 65 -22.75 2.90 -9.66
N LEU A 66 -23.51 2.35 -8.72
CA LEU A 66 -23.00 1.92 -7.42
C LEU A 66 -22.22 0.61 -7.54
N GLU A 67 -22.76 -0.36 -8.29
CA GLU A 67 -22.06 -1.62 -8.58
C GLU A 67 -20.79 -1.37 -9.41
N ILE A 68 -20.84 -0.48 -10.39
CA ILE A 68 -19.67 -0.09 -11.19
C ILE A 68 -18.63 0.60 -10.31
N ARG A 69 -19.03 1.44 -9.34
CA ARG A 69 -18.08 2.09 -8.41
C ARG A 69 -17.47 1.11 -7.42
N THR A 70 -18.21 0.12 -6.92
CA THR A 70 -17.67 -0.90 -6.02
C THR A 70 -16.77 -1.89 -6.77
N ILE A 71 -17.14 -2.31 -7.98
CA ILE A 71 -16.33 -3.19 -8.84
C ILE A 71 -15.09 -2.45 -9.35
N ALA A 72 -15.21 -1.19 -9.77
CA ALA A 72 -14.06 -0.36 -10.14
C ALA A 72 -13.17 -0.07 -8.94
N GLY A 73 -13.75 0.16 -7.76
CA GLY A 73 -13.04 0.29 -6.48
C GLY A 73 -12.27 -0.98 -6.12
N MET A 74 -12.87 -2.16 -6.27
CA MET A 74 -12.21 -3.46 -6.04
C MET A 74 -11.11 -3.73 -7.06
N ARG A 75 -11.32 -3.43 -8.34
CA ARG A 75 -10.30 -3.61 -9.39
C ARG A 75 -9.17 -2.61 -9.22
N TYR A 76 -9.45 -1.37 -8.82
CA TYR A 76 -8.46 -0.37 -8.47
C TYR A 76 -7.71 -0.75 -7.19
N ALA A 77 -8.39 -1.23 -6.15
CA ALA A 77 -7.77 -1.75 -4.95
C ALA A 77 -6.87 -2.94 -5.27
N ARG A 78 -7.35 -3.93 -6.04
CA ARG A 78 -6.55 -5.08 -6.47
C ARG A 78 -5.39 -4.67 -7.37
N ALA A 79 -5.57 -3.73 -8.28
CA ALA A 79 -4.51 -3.20 -9.13
C ALA A 79 -3.50 -2.36 -8.35
N LYS A 80 -3.95 -1.64 -7.31
CA LYS A 80 -3.11 -0.86 -6.41
C LYS A 80 -2.40 -1.77 -5.43
N THR A 81 -3.02 -2.84 -4.93
CA THR A 81 -2.38 -3.92 -4.17
C THR A 81 -1.41 -4.71 -5.05
N ALA A 82 -1.74 -4.95 -6.32
CA ALA A 82 -0.85 -5.60 -7.27
C ALA A 82 0.32 -4.70 -7.68
N ARG A 83 0.09 -3.40 -7.88
CA ARG A 83 1.18 -2.41 -8.07
C ARG A 83 1.96 -2.22 -6.78
N LEU A 84 1.31 -2.25 -5.62
CA LEU A 84 1.98 -2.21 -4.32
C LEU A 84 2.88 -3.44 -4.22
N THR A 85 2.40 -4.66 -4.44
CA THR A 85 3.22 -5.88 -4.38
C THR A 85 4.29 -5.97 -5.47
N LEU A 86 4.02 -5.49 -6.69
CA LEU A 86 4.98 -5.51 -7.80
C LEU A 86 6.03 -4.39 -7.73
N LEU A 87 5.68 -3.21 -7.20
CA LEU A 87 6.57 -2.03 -7.08
C LEU A 87 7.26 -1.97 -5.70
N TYR A 88 6.66 -2.51 -4.61
CA TYR A 88 7.35 -2.77 -3.33
C TYR A 88 8.30 -3.97 -3.41
N GLY A 89 8.20 -4.77 -4.47
CA GLY A 89 9.09 -5.88 -4.71
C GLY A 89 10.58 -5.49 -4.86
N GLU A 90 10.93 -4.21 -4.86
CA GLU A 90 12.32 -3.76 -4.99
C GLU A 90 13.08 -3.64 -3.67
N SER A 91 12.42 -3.48 -2.50
CA SER A 91 13.16 -3.43 -1.22
C SER A 91 12.31 -3.73 0.03
N PRO A 92 12.63 -4.78 0.81
CA PRO A 92 11.98 -5.04 2.11
C PRO A 92 12.17 -3.90 3.12
N TRP A 93 13.23 -3.10 2.95
CA TRP A 93 13.52 -1.94 3.78
C TRP A 93 12.39 -0.89 3.79
N ARG A 94 11.68 -0.71 2.66
CA ARG A 94 10.55 0.23 2.59
C ARG A 94 9.37 -0.21 3.46
N ILE A 95 9.16 -1.52 3.62
CA ILE A 95 8.07 -2.06 4.45
C ILE A 95 8.38 -1.79 5.93
N ILE A 96 9.63 -2.02 6.33
CA ILE A 96 10.11 -1.74 7.68
C ILE A 96 9.99 -0.24 7.99
N ALA A 97 10.38 0.62 7.04
CA ALA A 97 10.23 2.07 7.19
C ALA A 97 8.75 2.50 7.30
N LEU A 98 7.86 1.91 6.51
CA LEU A 98 6.42 2.18 6.57
C LEU A 98 5.82 1.73 7.90
N SER A 99 6.17 0.53 8.39
CA SER A 99 5.71 0.07 9.71
C SER A 99 6.21 0.96 10.83
N LEU A 100 7.48 1.36 10.79
CA LEU A 100 8.05 2.27 11.81
C LEU A 100 7.35 3.63 11.78
N GLY A 101 7.13 4.19 10.58
CA GLY A 101 6.39 5.44 10.41
C GLY A 101 4.94 5.35 10.91
N PHE A 102 4.27 4.22 10.69
CA PHE A 102 2.91 3.99 11.17
C PHE A 102 2.85 3.87 12.70
N ILE A 103 3.76 3.11 13.31
CA ILE A 103 3.88 2.99 14.77
C ILE A 103 4.08 4.38 15.41
N LEU A 104 4.97 5.20 14.83
CA LEU A 104 5.24 6.56 15.29
C LEU A 104 4.02 7.48 15.13
N ALA A 105 3.30 7.39 14.00
CA ALA A 105 2.10 8.18 13.77
C ALA A 105 1.00 7.85 14.78
N VAL A 106 0.77 6.57 15.06
CA VAL A 106 -0.21 6.12 16.06
C VAL A 106 0.24 6.49 17.48
N ALA A 107 1.52 6.37 17.79
CA ALA A 107 2.09 6.79 19.08
C ALA A 107 1.92 8.29 19.35
N LEU A 108 2.03 9.13 18.32
CA LEU A 108 1.77 10.57 18.40
C LEU A 108 0.27 10.89 18.55
N ILE A 109 -0.63 10.03 18.06
CA ILE A 109 -2.07 10.26 18.14
C ILE A 109 -2.62 10.01 19.55
N TYR A 110 -2.10 9.00 20.27
CA TYR A 110 -2.59 8.66 21.62
C TYR A 110 -2.61 9.81 22.65
N PRO A 111 -1.56 10.64 22.77
CA PRO A 111 -1.53 11.72 23.75
C PRO A 111 -2.42 12.94 23.43
N LEU A 112 -3.04 12.99 22.24
CA LEU A 112 -3.89 14.12 21.82
C LEU A 112 -5.14 14.28 22.66
N ASN A 113 -5.66 13.18 23.22
CA ASN A 113 -7.06 13.17 23.63
C ASN A 113 -7.34 12.21 24.81
N GLU A 114 -6.36 11.99 25.69
CA GLU A 114 -6.48 11.11 26.87
C GLU A 114 -6.88 9.65 26.54
N TRP A 115 -6.62 9.20 25.31
CA TRP A 115 -7.09 7.91 24.79
C TRP A 115 -6.32 6.70 25.33
N LEU A 116 -5.22 6.94 26.03
CA LEU A 116 -4.40 5.90 26.66
C LEU A 116 -4.32 6.14 28.17
N ARG A 117 -4.86 5.19 28.93
CA ARG A 117 -4.78 5.19 30.39
C ARG A 117 -3.86 4.04 30.86
N PRO A 118 -2.81 4.34 31.65
CA PRO A 118 -2.07 3.32 32.39
C PRO A 118 -2.98 2.67 33.45
N ALA A 119 -2.88 1.36 33.66
CA ALA A 119 -3.73 0.62 34.60
C ALA A 119 -3.72 1.17 36.04
N ASP A 120 -2.62 1.80 36.46
CA ASP A 120 -2.44 2.37 37.80
C ASP A 120 -2.36 3.92 37.83
N GLY A 121 -2.81 4.62 36.78
CA GLY A 121 -2.45 6.05 36.59
C GLY A 121 -3.50 7.00 36.00
N VAL A 122 -3.08 8.26 35.89
CA VAL A 122 -3.79 9.38 35.23
C VAL A 122 -3.62 9.25 33.70
N PRO A 123 -4.64 9.56 32.88
CA PRO A 123 -4.52 9.48 31.42
C PRO A 123 -3.40 10.37 30.86
N ILE A 124 -2.65 9.82 29.89
CA ILE A 124 -1.50 10.50 29.31
C ILE A 124 -1.99 11.66 28.45
N THR A 125 -1.58 12.88 28.82
CA THR A 125 -1.90 14.12 28.10
C THR A 125 -0.62 14.81 27.65
N TYR A 126 -0.67 15.58 26.55
CA TYR A 126 0.47 16.39 26.10
C TYR A 126 1.06 17.32 27.17
N THR A 127 0.24 17.80 28.10
CA THR A 127 0.69 18.62 29.23
C THR A 127 1.62 17.85 30.17
N GLN A 128 1.41 16.54 30.33
CA GLN A 128 2.26 15.66 31.13
C GLN A 128 3.50 15.22 30.35
N ILE A 129 3.39 15.00 29.03
CA ILE A 129 4.57 14.69 28.18
C ILE A 129 5.56 15.87 28.16
N ALA A 130 5.07 17.10 28.22
CA ALA A 130 5.92 18.28 28.34
C ALA A 130 6.70 18.32 29.68
N GLN A 131 6.19 17.66 30.72
CA GLN A 131 6.83 17.56 32.03
C GLN A 131 7.71 16.31 32.16
N ASP A 132 7.29 15.21 31.55
CA ASP A 132 8.00 13.95 31.56
C ASP A 132 8.03 13.32 30.15
N PRO A 133 9.17 13.39 29.44
CA PRO A 133 9.31 12.80 28.12
C PRO A 133 9.26 11.26 28.13
N SER A 134 9.35 10.61 29.29
CA SER A 134 9.23 9.14 29.39
C SER A 134 7.83 8.65 29.01
N LEU A 135 6.78 9.45 29.24
CA LEU A 135 5.40 9.13 28.87
C LEU A 135 5.20 9.00 27.35
N PHE A 136 6.02 9.70 26.56
CA PHE A 136 6.05 9.52 25.11
C PHE A 136 6.63 8.15 24.73
N LEU A 137 7.68 7.70 25.43
CA LEU A 137 8.26 6.38 25.22
C LEU A 137 7.29 5.27 25.62
N GLU A 138 6.49 5.45 26.66
CA GLU A 138 5.42 4.52 27.04
C GLU A 138 4.35 4.41 25.95
N SER A 139 3.92 5.55 25.39
CA SER A 139 2.95 5.59 24.28
C SER A 139 3.50 4.90 23.02
N LEU A 140 4.79 5.10 22.72
CA LEU A 140 5.49 4.44 21.61
C LEU A 140 5.65 2.94 21.84
N TYR A 141 5.95 2.54 23.08
CA TYR A 141 6.05 1.16 23.50
C TYR A 141 4.69 0.43 23.36
N PHE A 142 3.61 1.06 23.85
CA PHE A 142 2.25 0.55 23.68
C PHE A 142 1.85 0.39 22.21
N SER A 143 2.11 1.41 21.37
CA SER A 143 1.84 1.37 19.93
C SER A 143 2.59 0.21 19.26
N THR A 144 3.86 0.00 19.60
CA THR A 144 4.70 -1.08 19.06
C THR A 144 4.19 -2.47 19.45
N LEU A 145 3.81 -2.67 20.70
CA LEU A 145 3.28 -3.96 21.18
C LEU A 145 1.89 -4.27 20.61
N THR A 146 1.04 -3.25 20.48
CA THR A 146 -0.27 -3.39 19.85
C THR A 146 -0.14 -3.68 18.35
N PHE A 147 0.84 -3.06 17.69
CA PHE A 147 1.15 -3.29 16.28
C PHE A 147 1.69 -4.70 16.02
N THR A 148 2.56 -5.19 16.89
CA THR A 148 3.09 -6.57 16.82
C THR A 148 2.12 -7.62 17.38
N THR A 149 0.90 -7.19 17.76
CA THR A 149 -0.16 -8.02 18.34
C THR A 149 0.28 -8.79 19.60
N LEU A 150 1.34 -8.31 20.28
CA LEU A 150 1.77 -8.86 21.57
C LEU A 150 0.76 -8.54 22.66
N GLY A 151 0.13 -7.35 22.57
CA GLY A 151 -0.85 -6.87 23.55
C GLY A 151 -0.22 -6.60 24.92
N MET A 152 -0.78 -5.63 25.65
CA MET A 152 -0.43 -5.41 27.06
C MET A 152 -1.69 -5.36 27.90
N GLY A 153 -1.65 -6.03 29.04
CA GLY A 153 -2.69 -5.91 30.08
C GLY A 153 -2.52 -4.70 31.00
N GLY A 154 -1.51 -3.86 30.79
CA GLY A 154 -1.19 -2.71 31.65
C GLY A 154 -1.68 -1.34 31.15
N TYR A 155 -2.28 -1.28 29.95
CA TYR A 155 -2.80 -0.04 29.38
C TYR A 155 -4.17 -0.29 28.77
N GLU A 156 -5.14 0.53 29.15
CA GLU A 156 -6.51 0.41 28.67
C GLU A 156 -6.84 1.55 27.69
N PRO A 157 -7.15 1.22 26.42
CA PRO A 157 -7.65 2.20 25.48
C PRO A 157 -9.11 2.56 25.83
N LEU A 158 -9.38 3.85 26.03
CA LEU A 158 -10.71 4.37 26.37
C LEU A 158 -11.40 4.99 25.14
N GLY A 159 -12.69 4.69 24.95
CA GLY A 159 -13.52 5.27 23.88
C GLY A 159 -12.94 5.05 22.48
N TRP A 160 -12.59 6.14 21.79
CA TRP A 160 -12.00 6.11 20.45
C TRP A 160 -10.62 5.45 20.39
N GLY A 161 -9.91 5.35 21.52
CA GLY A 161 -8.65 4.61 21.62
C GLY A 161 -8.79 3.14 21.21
N GLN A 162 -9.95 2.52 21.44
CA GLN A 162 -10.20 1.11 21.06
C GLN A 162 -10.26 0.92 19.54
N VAL A 163 -10.86 1.87 18.83
CA VAL A 163 -10.91 1.86 17.36
C VAL A 163 -9.51 2.05 16.79
N ILE A 164 -8.70 2.93 17.39
CA ILE A 164 -7.32 3.15 16.97
C ILE A 164 -6.47 1.91 17.25
N ALA A 165 -6.63 1.28 18.41
CA ALA A 165 -5.91 0.05 18.77
C ALA A 165 -6.25 -1.11 17.82
N THR A 166 -7.54 -1.32 17.52
CA THR A 166 -7.98 -2.36 16.58
C THR A 166 -7.49 -2.12 15.15
N LEU A 167 -7.52 -0.87 14.68
CA LEU A 167 -6.92 -0.49 13.40
C LEU A 167 -5.41 -0.75 13.42
N ASN A 168 -4.72 -0.34 14.49
CA ASN A 168 -3.28 -0.53 14.64
C ASN A 168 -2.90 -2.02 14.55
N THR A 169 -3.61 -2.89 15.27
CA THR A 169 -3.45 -4.35 15.21
C THR A 169 -3.75 -4.91 13.83
N THR A 170 -4.80 -4.43 13.16
CA THR A 170 -5.15 -4.88 11.80
C THR A 170 -4.07 -4.51 10.79
N PHE A 171 -3.57 -3.27 10.83
CA PHE A 171 -2.47 -2.83 9.98
C PHE A 171 -1.16 -3.56 10.29
N GLY A 172 -0.89 -3.81 11.57
CA GLY A 172 0.24 -4.63 12.02
C GLY A 172 0.23 -6.02 11.39
N ALA A 173 -0.88 -6.74 11.49
CA ALA A 173 -1.05 -8.06 10.88
C ALA A 173 -0.83 -8.03 9.35
N ILE A 174 -1.41 -7.05 8.65
CA ILE A 174 -1.25 -6.89 7.20
C ILE A 174 0.23 -6.63 6.83
N LEU A 175 0.91 -5.75 7.55
CA LEU A 175 2.32 -5.41 7.28
C LEU A 175 3.27 -6.58 7.56
N VAL A 176 3.04 -7.33 8.64
CA VAL A 176 3.81 -8.55 8.94
C VAL A 176 3.59 -9.61 7.84
N ALA A 177 2.35 -9.82 7.39
CA ALA A 177 2.07 -10.74 6.30
C ALA A 177 2.77 -10.35 4.99
N LEU A 178 2.76 -9.05 4.65
CA LEU A 178 3.48 -8.51 3.50
C LEU A 178 5.00 -8.69 3.65
N LEU A 179 5.54 -8.48 4.84
CA LEU A 179 6.96 -8.65 5.13
C LEU A 179 7.39 -10.10 4.90
N VAL A 180 6.67 -11.07 5.45
CA VAL A 180 6.93 -12.51 5.27
C VAL A 180 6.83 -12.91 3.79
N PHE A 181 5.81 -12.45 3.08
CA PHE A 181 5.65 -12.71 1.64
C PHE A 181 6.86 -12.21 0.82
N VAL A 182 7.35 -11.00 1.11
CA VAL A 182 8.50 -10.42 0.40
C VAL A 182 9.80 -11.16 0.73
N PHE A 183 10.00 -11.56 1.99
CA PHE A 183 11.14 -12.39 2.38
C PHE A 183 11.11 -13.76 1.71
N GLY A 184 9.97 -14.44 1.69
CA GLY A 184 9.80 -15.74 1.03
C GLY A 184 10.15 -15.67 -0.47
N ARG A 185 9.73 -14.61 -1.16
CA ARG A 185 10.07 -14.40 -2.58
C ARG A 185 11.57 -14.13 -2.80
N ARG A 186 12.29 -13.56 -1.83
CA ARG A 186 13.73 -13.32 -1.92
C ARG A 186 14.55 -14.58 -1.61
N ALA A 187 14.12 -15.39 -0.65
CA ALA A 187 14.79 -16.65 -0.31
C ALA A 187 14.69 -17.70 -1.43
N ALA A 188 13.66 -17.60 -2.28
CA ALA A 188 13.45 -18.50 -3.43
C ALA A 188 14.23 -18.10 -4.70
N ARG A 189 15.01 -17.02 -4.67
CA ARG A 189 15.92 -16.61 -5.76
C ARG A 189 17.36 -16.92 -5.38
#